data_AF-A0A3P9BS92-F1
#
_entry.id   AF-A0A3P9BS92-F1
#
_cell.length_a   1.000
_cell.length_b   1.000
_cell.length_c   1.000
_cell.angle_alpha   90.00
_cell.angle_beta   90.00
_cell.angle_gamma   90.00
#
_symmetry.space_group_name_H-M   'P 1'
#
loop_
_entity.id
_entity.type
_entity.pdbx_description
1 polymer ?
#
loop_
_entity_poly.entity_id
_entity_poly.type
_entity_poly.pdbx_seq_one_letter_code
_entity_poly.pdbx_strand_id
1 'polypeptide(L)'
;MAATMTQLIGFMLSTLGLFLISAATTMDEWSLQDRSFTVITNFYTYSGLWKSCVGTTYGTTQCRPYFTILGLPALLQAVRALMIVGIVLGAIGLLIAIFSLKCLKMGNMEDNLKATMTLSAGIMLLLAGVCGIAGVSAFANLIVQSFQFTTFASGFSSTGNVGGLTGALTPRYTFGPALFVGWIGGAILFIGGILMCLACRAMTPEKHRYDGMAYKAASQNTMYRPDTRSRPVYNDSYKAQSMDERQTNQRFDYV
;
A
#
# COMPACT_ATOMS: atom_id res chain seq x y z
N MET A 1 2.24 18.75 8.71
CA MET A 1 1.06 18.15 9.38
C MET A 1 0.22 17.30 8.42
N ALA A 2 -0.19 17.79 7.24
CA ALA A 2 -0.98 16.99 6.30
C ALA A 2 -0.28 15.67 5.87
N ALA A 3 0.98 15.72 5.42
CA ALA A 3 1.71 14.53 4.96
C ALA A 3 1.87 13.44 6.04
N THR A 4 2.09 13.83 7.30
CA THR A 4 2.19 12.90 8.43
C THR A 4 0.84 12.25 8.76
N MET A 5 -0.27 12.98 8.58
CA MET A 5 -1.62 12.42 8.76
C MET A 5 -1.95 11.43 7.66
N THR A 6 -1.65 11.75 6.39
CA THR A 6 -1.81 10.83 5.26
C THR A 6 -0.98 9.56 5.45
N GLN A 7 0.26 9.68 5.93
CA GLN A 7 1.12 8.53 6.22
C GLN A 7 0.52 7.63 7.32
N LEU A 8 0.02 8.22 8.41
CA LEU A 8 -0.59 7.47 9.51
C LEU A 8 -1.88 6.76 9.07
N ILE A 9 -2.74 7.45 8.33
CA ILE A 9 -3.97 6.86 7.78
C ILE A 9 -3.64 5.72 6.83
N GLY A 10 -2.67 5.93 5.92
CA GLY A 10 -2.20 4.88 5.01
C GLY A 10 -1.66 3.66 5.76
N PHE A 11 -0.91 3.88 6.86
CA PHE A 11 -0.42 2.81 7.72
C PHE A 11 -1.55 2.02 8.37
N MET A 12 -2.50 2.71 9.03
CA MET A 12 -3.63 2.06 9.70
C MET A 12 -4.55 1.31 8.74
N LEU A 13 -4.75 1.87 7.55
CA LEU A 13 -5.53 1.20 6.51
C LEU A 13 -4.80 -0.04 6.00
N SER A 14 -3.48 0.03 5.82
CA SER A 14 -2.68 -1.12 5.38
C SER A 14 -2.60 -2.23 6.42
N THR A 15 -2.49 -1.91 7.72
CA THR A 15 -2.50 -2.92 8.79
C THR A 15 -3.85 -3.63 8.86
N LEU A 16 -4.95 -2.87 8.77
CA LEU A 16 -6.31 -3.44 8.72
C LEU A 16 -6.50 -4.30 7.47
N GLY A 17 -6.05 -3.83 6.30
CA GLY A 17 -6.14 -4.58 5.04
C GLY A 17 -5.39 -5.91 5.10
N LEU A 18 -4.16 -5.92 5.62
CA LEU A 18 -3.39 -7.15 5.78
C LEU A 18 -4.07 -8.13 6.75
N PHE A 19 -4.61 -7.62 7.86
CA PHE A 19 -5.36 -8.45 8.81
C PHE A 19 -6.58 -9.10 8.15
N LEU A 20 -7.37 -8.33 7.39
CA LEU A 20 -8.55 -8.85 6.68
C LEU A 20 -8.19 -9.90 5.62
N ILE A 21 -7.13 -9.70 4.83
CA ILE A 21 -6.67 -10.70 3.85
C ILE A 21 -6.18 -11.97 4.55
N SER A 22 -5.47 -11.82 5.67
CA SER A 22 -5.01 -12.96 6.48
C SER A 22 -6.19 -13.74 7.06
N ALA A 23 -7.16 -13.04 7.64
CA ALA A 23 -8.39 -13.62 8.16
C ALA A 23 -9.18 -14.35 7.05
N ALA A 24 -9.38 -13.72 5.90
CA ALA A 24 -10.03 -14.34 4.74
C ALA A 24 -9.31 -15.63 4.30
N THR A 25 -7.97 -15.64 4.33
CA THR A 25 -7.17 -16.83 3.97
C THR A 25 -7.37 -17.97 4.96
N THR A 26 -7.59 -17.68 6.24
CA THR A 26 -7.87 -18.70 7.27
C THR A 26 -9.34 -19.12 7.35
N MET A 27 -10.25 -18.32 6.79
CA MET A 27 -11.67 -18.64 6.76
C MET A 27 -11.94 -19.85 5.85
N ASP A 28 -12.88 -20.68 6.29
CA ASP A 28 -13.26 -21.91 5.60
C ASP A 28 -14.47 -21.74 4.66
N GLU A 29 -15.10 -20.57 4.68
CA GLU A 29 -16.34 -20.29 3.96
C GLU A 29 -16.07 -19.44 2.71
N TRP A 30 -15.28 -19.99 1.78
CA TRP A 30 -15.02 -19.34 0.49
C TRP A 30 -16.12 -19.64 -0.54
N SER A 31 -16.70 -20.83 -0.46
CA SER A 31 -17.86 -21.24 -1.26
C SER A 31 -18.85 -22.03 -0.41
N LEU A 32 -20.13 -21.78 -0.64
CA LEU A 32 -21.25 -22.41 0.07
C LEU A 32 -22.13 -23.19 -0.90
N GLN A 33 -22.62 -24.37 -0.53
CA GLN A 33 -23.59 -25.09 -1.35
C GLN A 33 -25.00 -24.49 -1.20
N ASP A 34 -25.63 -24.13 -2.31
CA ASP A 34 -27.02 -23.69 -2.42
C ASP A 34 -27.97 -24.90 -2.30
N ARG A 35 -28.98 -24.74 -1.44
CA ARG A 35 -29.91 -25.80 -1.00
C ARG A 35 -31.25 -25.78 -1.75
N SER A 36 -31.37 -25.00 -2.81
CA SER A 36 -32.66 -24.71 -3.45
C SER A 36 -33.44 -25.93 -3.99
N PHE A 37 -32.80 -27.08 -4.28
CA PHE A 37 -33.47 -28.27 -4.85
C PHE A 37 -33.25 -29.59 -4.10
N THR A 38 -32.42 -29.62 -3.04
CA THR A 38 -32.09 -30.83 -2.25
C THR A 38 -32.53 -30.67 -0.79
N VAL A 39 -33.77 -30.21 -0.59
CA VAL A 39 -34.37 -29.93 0.73
C VAL A 39 -34.47 -31.19 1.61
N ILE A 40 -34.37 -32.38 1.02
CA ILE A 40 -34.51 -33.67 1.72
C ILE A 40 -33.21 -34.09 2.44
N THR A 41 -32.05 -33.54 2.07
CA THR A 41 -30.76 -33.93 2.68
C THR A 41 -30.33 -32.97 3.79
N ASN A 42 -30.13 -33.51 4.99
CA ASN A 42 -29.87 -32.79 6.24
C ASN A 42 -28.41 -32.28 6.40
N PHE A 43 -27.69 -32.13 5.28
CA PHE A 43 -26.26 -31.87 5.22
C PHE A 43 -25.98 -30.58 4.44
N TYR A 44 -24.99 -29.81 4.86
CA TYR A 44 -24.52 -28.61 4.17
C TYR A 44 -23.02 -28.65 3.97
N THR A 45 -22.60 -28.39 2.74
CA THR A 45 -21.18 -28.41 2.36
C THR A 45 -20.69 -26.98 2.17
N TYR A 46 -19.54 -26.68 2.77
CA TYR A 46 -18.81 -25.44 2.51
C TYR A 46 -17.35 -25.77 2.22
N SER A 47 -16.79 -25.05 1.27
CA SER A 47 -15.43 -25.27 0.80
C SER A 47 -14.59 -24.04 1.08
N GLY A 48 -13.51 -24.24 1.82
CA GLY A 48 -12.51 -23.23 2.10
C GLY A 48 -11.32 -23.35 1.16
N LEU A 49 -10.33 -22.49 1.39
CA LEU A 49 -9.09 -22.54 0.62
C LEU A 49 -8.23 -23.77 0.98
N TRP A 50 -8.30 -24.25 2.22
CA TRP A 50 -7.40 -25.29 2.77
C TRP A 50 -8.08 -26.62 3.09
N LYS A 51 -9.39 -26.60 3.38
CA LYS A 51 -10.18 -27.76 3.72
C LYS A 51 -11.60 -27.61 3.19
N SER A 52 -12.25 -28.74 2.94
CA SER A 52 -13.69 -28.82 2.72
C SER A 52 -14.35 -29.35 4.00
N CYS A 53 -15.52 -28.83 4.31
CA CYS A 53 -16.25 -29.22 5.50
C CYS A 53 -17.70 -29.53 5.14
N VAL A 54 -18.24 -30.57 5.78
CA VAL A 54 -19.64 -30.95 5.69
C VAL A 54 -20.22 -30.88 7.11
N GLY A 55 -21.23 -30.02 7.27
CA GLY A 55 -22.00 -29.94 8.49
C GLY A 55 -23.32 -30.69 8.35
N THR A 56 -23.78 -31.29 9.44
CA THR A 56 -25.13 -31.87 9.56
C THR A 56 -25.97 -30.97 10.44
N THR A 57 -27.29 -30.96 10.30
CA THR A 57 -28.15 -30.21 11.24
C THR A 57 -28.19 -30.83 12.64
N TYR A 58 -27.70 -32.06 12.81
CA TYR A 58 -27.47 -32.70 14.11
C TYR A 58 -26.23 -32.11 14.85
N GLY A 59 -25.59 -31.08 14.29
CA GLY A 59 -24.50 -30.34 14.93
C GLY A 59 -23.12 -30.95 14.74
N THR A 60 -22.99 -32.06 13.99
CA THR A 60 -21.68 -32.65 13.70
C THR A 60 -21.08 -32.00 12.45
N THR A 61 -19.88 -31.44 12.58
CA THR A 61 -19.09 -30.92 11.45
C THR A 61 -17.88 -31.81 11.22
N GLN A 62 -17.71 -32.25 9.97
CA GLN A 62 -16.58 -33.08 9.55
C GLN A 62 -15.80 -32.32 8.49
N CYS A 63 -14.55 -31.98 8.80
CA CYS A 63 -13.66 -31.27 7.88
C CYS A 63 -12.56 -32.20 7.35
N ARG A 64 -12.35 -32.17 6.04
CA ARG A 64 -11.29 -32.89 5.33
C ARG A 64 -10.36 -31.87 4.68
N PRO A 65 -9.07 -31.79 5.06
CA PRO A 65 -8.13 -30.92 4.37
C PRO A 65 -7.77 -31.48 2.99
N TYR A 66 -7.40 -30.60 2.07
CA TYR A 66 -7.00 -31.00 0.72
C TYR A 66 -5.56 -31.53 0.74
N PHE A 67 -5.38 -32.85 0.84
CA PHE A 67 -4.07 -33.50 1.00
C PHE A 67 -3.29 -33.69 -0.32
N THR A 68 -3.94 -33.75 -1.48
CA THR A 68 -3.31 -34.11 -2.75
C THR A 68 -3.16 -32.94 -3.71
N ILE A 69 -1.91 -32.58 -4.00
CA ILE A 69 -1.54 -31.59 -5.04
C ILE A 69 -1.86 -32.13 -6.46
N LEU A 70 -1.80 -33.44 -6.67
CA LEU A 70 -2.04 -34.06 -7.99
C LEU A 70 -3.53 -34.16 -8.40
N GLY A 71 -4.47 -33.95 -7.48
CA GLY A 71 -5.91 -34.09 -7.74
C GLY A 71 -6.72 -32.80 -7.63
N LEU A 72 -6.07 -31.67 -7.32
CA LEU A 72 -6.72 -30.39 -7.07
C LEU A 72 -6.60 -29.51 -8.33
N PRO A 73 -7.63 -28.71 -8.68
CA PRO A 73 -7.54 -27.82 -9.85
C PRO A 73 -6.31 -26.91 -9.74
N ALA A 74 -5.47 -26.89 -10.78
CA ALA A 74 -4.24 -26.09 -10.81
C ALA A 74 -4.48 -24.61 -10.43
N LEU A 75 -5.66 -24.10 -10.79
CA LEU A 75 -6.07 -22.74 -10.47
C LEU A 75 -6.26 -22.50 -8.96
N LEU A 76 -6.71 -23.50 -8.19
CA LEU A 76 -6.85 -23.38 -6.73
C LEU A 76 -5.48 -23.34 -6.03
N GLN A 77 -4.49 -24.04 -6.57
CA GLN A 77 -3.11 -23.93 -6.12
C GLN A 77 -2.52 -22.54 -6.46
N ALA A 78 -2.83 -21.99 -7.63
CA ALA A 78 -2.43 -20.64 -8.00
C ALA A 78 -3.06 -19.59 -7.06
N VAL A 79 -4.33 -19.73 -6.70
CA VAL A 79 -5.00 -18.85 -5.72
C VAL A 79 -4.28 -18.89 -4.36
N ARG A 80 -3.96 -20.10 -3.85
CA ARG A 80 -3.19 -20.23 -2.60
C ARG A 80 -1.86 -19.50 -2.68
N ALA A 81 -1.12 -19.70 -3.76
CA ALA A 81 0.17 -19.04 -3.97
C ALA A 81 0.02 -17.51 -3.99
N LEU A 82 -0.97 -16.98 -4.72
CA LEU A 82 -1.26 -15.53 -4.78
C LEU A 82 -1.60 -14.95 -3.41
N MET A 83 -2.43 -15.63 -2.61
CA MET A 83 -2.80 -15.17 -1.27
C MET A 83 -1.59 -15.18 -0.33
N ILE A 84 -0.79 -16.25 -0.31
CA ILE A 84 0.40 -16.36 0.54
C ILE A 84 1.44 -15.31 0.16
N VAL A 85 1.75 -15.18 -1.14
CA VAL A 85 2.70 -14.17 -1.64
C VAL A 85 2.21 -12.76 -1.29
N GLY A 86 0.92 -12.49 -1.47
CA GLY A 86 0.32 -11.22 -1.06
C GLY A 86 0.50 -10.93 0.43
N ILE A 87 0.25 -11.90 1.31
CA ILE A 87 0.44 -11.75 2.76
C ILE A 87 1.91 -11.50 3.10
N VAL A 88 2.85 -12.24 2.50
CA VAL A 88 4.29 -12.09 2.75
C VAL A 88 4.78 -10.71 2.29
N LEU A 89 4.41 -10.29 1.08
CA LEU A 89 4.73 -8.96 0.56
C LEU A 89 4.13 -7.85 1.44
N GLY A 90 2.89 -8.02 1.87
CA GLY A 90 2.20 -7.08 2.75
C GLY A 90 2.85 -6.99 4.13
N ALA A 91 3.26 -8.12 4.71
CA ALA A 91 3.97 -8.16 6.00
C ALA A 91 5.33 -7.46 5.92
N ILE A 92 6.14 -7.76 4.89
CA ILE A 92 7.42 -7.09 4.65
C ILE A 92 7.20 -5.59 4.43
N GLY A 93 6.21 -5.22 3.61
CA GLY A 93 5.84 -3.83 3.38
C GLY A 93 5.44 -3.08 4.66
N LEU A 94 4.66 -3.71 5.55
CA LEU A 94 4.31 -3.14 6.85
C LEU A 94 5.52 -2.98 7.77
N LEU A 95 6.43 -3.95 7.82
CA LEU A 95 7.64 -3.84 8.62
C LEU A 95 8.48 -2.64 8.19
N ILE A 96 8.68 -2.47 6.87
CA ILE A 96 9.38 -1.30 6.32
C ILE A 96 8.61 -0.01 6.65
N ALA A 97 7.28 -0.02 6.53
CA ALA A 97 6.44 1.13 6.87
C ALA A 97 6.57 1.55 8.34
N ILE A 98 6.69 0.60 9.29
CA ILE A 98 6.90 0.90 10.71
C ILE A 98 8.20 1.69 10.88
N PHE A 99 9.31 1.25 10.29
CA PHE A 99 10.58 1.96 10.38
C PHE A 99 10.55 3.33 9.67
N SER A 100 9.63 3.53 8.71
CA SER A 100 9.52 4.77 7.95
C SER A 100 8.62 5.84 8.58
N LEU A 101 7.94 5.55 9.70
CA LEU A 101 7.05 6.50 10.39
C LEU A 101 7.82 7.63 11.09
N LYS A 102 7.45 8.89 10.83
CA LYS A 102 8.06 10.08 11.48
C LYS A 102 7.95 10.10 13.00
N CYS A 103 6.92 9.47 13.55
CA CYS A 103 6.68 9.39 14.99
C CYS A 103 7.59 8.38 15.72
N LEU A 104 8.25 7.47 15.00
CA LEU A 104 9.22 6.52 15.57
C LEU A 104 10.64 7.06 15.37
N LYS A 105 11.25 7.53 16.47
CA LYS A 105 12.64 8.02 16.49
C LYS A 105 13.61 6.84 16.64
N MET A 106 13.75 6.05 15.59
CA MET A 106 14.72 4.95 15.53
C MET A 106 16.03 5.45 14.89
N GLY A 107 16.93 6.01 15.71
CA GLY A 107 18.25 6.46 15.27
C GLY A 107 18.27 7.78 14.47
N ASN A 108 19.49 8.22 14.11
CA ASN A 108 19.75 9.43 13.32
C ASN A 108 19.68 9.12 11.81
N MET A 109 18.54 8.63 11.34
CA MET A 109 18.32 8.32 9.93
C MET A 109 18.03 9.59 9.14
N GLU A 110 18.64 9.74 7.96
CA GLU A 110 18.36 10.87 7.06
C GLU A 110 16.92 10.83 6.54
N ASP A 111 16.30 12.00 6.40
CA ASP A 111 14.93 12.14 5.89
C ASP A 111 14.76 11.55 4.47
N ASN A 112 15.82 11.56 3.66
CA ASN A 112 15.84 10.99 2.32
C ASN A 112 15.71 9.46 2.33
N LEU A 113 16.37 8.78 3.27
CA LEU A 113 16.27 7.33 3.45
C LEU A 113 14.85 6.96 3.90
N LYS A 114 14.26 7.77 4.79
CA LYS A 114 12.90 7.56 5.29
C LYS A 114 11.83 7.72 4.21
N ALA A 115 12.03 8.67 3.29
CA ALA A 115 11.18 8.86 2.12
C ALA A 115 11.23 7.65 1.18
N THR A 116 12.44 7.20 0.80
CA THR A 116 12.62 6.03 -0.09
C THR A 116 12.08 4.74 0.53
N MET A 117 12.28 4.53 1.84
CA MET A 117 11.66 3.42 2.57
C MET A 117 10.13 3.48 2.53
N THR A 118 9.53 4.65 2.76
CA THR A 118 8.06 4.83 2.70
C THR A 118 7.52 4.53 1.30
N LEU A 119 8.22 4.96 0.25
CA LEU A 119 7.83 4.67 -1.13
C LEU A 119 7.90 3.16 -1.41
N SER A 120 9.00 2.51 -1.02
CA SER A 120 9.17 1.07 -1.22
C SER A 120 8.10 0.26 -0.48
N ALA A 121 7.76 0.65 0.74
CA ALA A 121 6.69 0.04 1.52
C ALA A 121 5.33 0.20 0.82
N GLY A 122 5.02 1.40 0.34
CA GLY A 122 3.78 1.67 -0.41
C GLY A 122 3.64 0.80 -1.66
N ILE A 123 4.72 0.63 -2.44
CA ILE A 123 4.72 -0.23 -3.64
C ILE A 123 4.50 -1.70 -3.28
N MET A 124 5.17 -2.21 -2.23
CA MET A 124 4.97 -3.58 -1.77
C MET A 124 3.54 -3.83 -1.29
N LEU A 125 2.94 -2.86 -0.58
CA LEU A 125 1.54 -2.93 -0.11
C LEU A 125 0.54 -2.87 -1.27
N LEU A 126 0.83 -2.08 -2.32
CA LEU A 126 0.04 -2.07 -3.56
C LEU A 126 0.06 -3.42 -4.25
N LEU A 127 1.24 -4.00 -4.45
CA LEU A 127 1.40 -5.32 -5.05
C LEU A 127 0.70 -6.40 -4.21
N ALA A 128 0.84 -6.35 -2.89
CA ALA A 128 0.13 -7.25 -1.98
C ALA A 128 -1.40 -7.16 -2.11
N GLY A 129 -1.95 -5.94 -2.18
CA GLY A 129 -3.38 -5.70 -2.40
C GLY A 129 -3.87 -6.25 -3.75
N VAL A 130 -3.10 -6.02 -4.83
CA VAL A 130 -3.42 -6.56 -6.17
C VAL A 130 -3.39 -8.09 -6.17
N CYS A 131 -2.38 -8.71 -5.55
CA CYS A 131 -2.31 -10.17 -5.42
C CYS A 131 -3.51 -10.73 -4.63
N GLY A 132 -3.93 -10.06 -3.55
CA GLY A 132 -5.10 -10.45 -2.77
C GLY A 132 -6.40 -10.36 -3.59
N ILE A 133 -6.64 -9.23 -4.26
CA ILE A 133 -7.82 -9.04 -5.12
C ILE A 133 -7.81 -10.06 -6.26
N ALA A 134 -6.67 -10.26 -6.93
CA ALA A 134 -6.54 -11.23 -8.02
C ALA A 134 -6.79 -12.66 -7.54
N GLY A 135 -6.27 -13.05 -6.38
CA GLY A 135 -6.50 -14.38 -5.79
C GLY A 135 -7.98 -14.63 -5.49
N VAL A 136 -8.63 -13.68 -4.82
CA VAL A 136 -10.07 -13.76 -4.49
C VAL A 136 -10.94 -13.75 -5.76
N SER A 137 -10.59 -12.93 -6.75
CA SER A 137 -11.29 -12.87 -8.05
C SER A 137 -11.14 -14.15 -8.85
N ALA A 138 -9.95 -14.75 -8.87
CA ALA A 138 -9.68 -16.00 -9.55
C ALA A 138 -10.47 -17.15 -8.92
N PHE A 139 -10.60 -17.18 -7.59
CA PHE A 139 -11.47 -18.14 -6.91
C PHE A 139 -12.96 -17.91 -7.23
N ALA A 140 -13.41 -16.66 -7.25
CA ALA A 140 -14.77 -16.31 -7.65
C ALA A 140 -15.08 -16.77 -9.09
N ASN A 141 -14.11 -16.65 -10.01
CA ASN A 141 -14.26 -17.13 -11.38
C ASN A 141 -14.42 -18.66 -11.46
N LEU A 142 -13.74 -19.44 -10.59
CA LEU A 142 -13.97 -20.89 -10.50
C LEU A 142 -15.40 -21.22 -10.13
N ILE A 143 -15.94 -20.49 -9.16
CA ILE A 143 -17.33 -20.66 -8.73
C ILE A 143 -18.27 -20.38 -9.91
N VAL A 144 -18.09 -19.26 -10.62
CA VAL A 144 -18.92 -18.90 -11.77
C VAL A 144 -18.83 -19.94 -12.89
N GLN A 145 -17.64 -20.42 -13.22
CA GLN A 145 -17.47 -21.48 -14.23
C GLN A 145 -18.21 -22.76 -13.81
N SER A 146 -18.11 -23.15 -12.53
CA SER A 146 -18.82 -24.32 -12.01
C SER A 146 -20.35 -24.18 -12.11
N PHE A 147 -20.88 -22.97 -11.88
CA PHE A 147 -22.30 -22.67 -12.07
C PHE A 147 -22.75 -22.73 -13.53
N GLN A 148 -21.93 -22.21 -14.45
CA GLN A 148 -22.24 -22.21 -15.87
C GLN A 148 -22.33 -23.65 -16.40
N PHE A 149 -21.31 -24.49 -16.15
CA PHE A 149 -21.33 -25.90 -16.56
C PHE A 149 -22.56 -26.64 -16.01
N THR A 150 -22.90 -26.38 -14.74
CA THR A 150 -24.07 -26.97 -14.09
C THR A 150 -25.39 -26.54 -14.76
N THR A 151 -25.48 -25.28 -15.22
CA THR A 151 -26.70 -24.72 -15.80
C THR A 151 -26.88 -25.14 -17.28
N PHE A 152 -25.82 -25.17 -18.07
CA PHE A 152 -25.89 -25.58 -19.49
C PHE A 152 -26.24 -27.07 -19.65
N ALA A 153 -25.74 -27.94 -18.75
CA ALA A 153 -26.13 -29.36 -18.73
C ALA A 153 -27.63 -29.54 -18.42
N SER A 154 -28.24 -28.66 -17.61
CA SER A 154 -29.68 -28.69 -17.33
C SER A 154 -30.56 -28.01 -18.38
N GLY A 155 -29.99 -27.18 -19.28
CA GLY A 155 -30.71 -26.39 -20.28
C GLY A 155 -30.81 -27.01 -21.67
N PHE A 156 -30.06 -28.08 -21.95
CA PHE A 156 -30.01 -28.72 -23.28
C PHE A 156 -30.59 -30.14 -23.34
N SER A 157 -31.01 -30.72 -22.21
CA SER A 157 -31.55 -32.10 -22.17
C SER A 157 -33.08 -32.15 -22.16
N SER A 158 -33.73 -31.52 -23.13
CA SER A 158 -35.11 -31.86 -23.52
C SER A 158 -35.17 -32.86 -24.68
N THR A 159 -34.03 -33.34 -25.19
CA THR A 159 -34.01 -34.34 -26.28
C THR A 159 -32.87 -35.35 -26.10
N GLY A 160 -33.21 -36.58 -25.74
CA GLY A 160 -32.57 -37.83 -26.19
C GLY A 160 -31.11 -38.12 -25.80
N ASN A 161 -30.93 -39.08 -24.87
CA ASN A 161 -29.84 -40.06 -24.79
C ASN A 161 -28.41 -39.66 -25.23
N VAL A 162 -27.55 -39.33 -24.26
CA VAL A 162 -26.23 -39.98 -24.03
C VAL A 162 -25.74 -39.67 -22.60
N GLY A 163 -25.18 -40.67 -21.94
CA GLY A 163 -25.01 -40.76 -20.49
C GLY A 163 -24.24 -39.63 -19.79
N GLY A 164 -24.88 -39.09 -18.74
CA GLY A 164 -24.26 -38.33 -17.67
C GLY A 164 -25.31 -37.98 -16.61
N LEU A 165 -25.13 -38.44 -15.36
CA LEU A 165 -26.02 -38.17 -14.22
C LEU A 165 -26.04 -36.66 -13.84
N THR A 166 -26.65 -35.79 -14.64
CA THR A 166 -26.61 -34.33 -14.40
C THR A 166 -27.98 -33.65 -14.35
N GLY A 167 -29.01 -34.37 -13.89
CA GLY A 167 -30.31 -33.79 -13.53
C GLY A 167 -30.41 -33.47 -12.04
N ALA A 168 -30.84 -32.26 -11.67
CA ALA A 168 -31.33 -31.78 -10.35
C ALA A 168 -30.48 -32.03 -9.07
N LEU A 169 -29.42 -32.83 -9.13
CA LEU A 169 -28.59 -33.26 -7.99
C LEU A 169 -27.19 -32.62 -7.96
N THR A 170 -26.89 -31.72 -8.91
CA THR A 170 -25.60 -31.03 -8.95
C THR A 170 -25.56 -29.92 -7.90
N PRO A 171 -24.62 -29.96 -6.94
CA PRO A 171 -24.39 -28.90 -5.98
C PRO A 171 -24.16 -27.56 -6.68
N ARG A 172 -25.09 -26.63 -6.50
CA ARG A 172 -24.92 -25.20 -6.86
C ARG A 172 -24.05 -24.57 -5.77
N TYR A 173 -23.01 -23.81 -6.11
CA TYR A 173 -22.02 -23.32 -5.14
C TYR A 173 -21.97 -21.80 -5.05
N THR A 174 -22.66 -21.14 -4.13
CA THR A 174 -22.67 -19.67 -4.01
C THR A 174 -21.36 -19.10 -3.44
N PHE A 175 -21.20 -17.78 -3.59
CA PHE A 175 -20.09 -17.03 -3.00
C PHE A 175 -20.18 -17.06 -1.47
N GLY A 176 -19.10 -17.50 -0.84
CA GLY A 176 -19.00 -17.48 0.62
C GLY A 176 -18.58 -16.11 1.19
N PRO A 177 -18.84 -15.85 2.48
CA PRO A 177 -18.50 -14.59 3.15
C PRO A 177 -17.01 -14.25 3.08
N ALA A 178 -16.12 -15.26 3.06
CA ALA A 178 -14.67 -15.04 3.01
C ALA A 178 -14.23 -14.28 1.75
N LEU A 179 -14.94 -14.44 0.62
CA LEU A 179 -14.63 -13.71 -0.61
C LEU A 179 -14.86 -12.21 -0.42
N PHE A 180 -15.99 -11.82 0.17
CA PHE A 180 -16.29 -10.41 0.44
C PHE A 180 -15.27 -9.77 1.37
N VAL A 181 -14.89 -10.48 2.43
CA VAL A 181 -13.82 -10.04 3.36
C VAL A 181 -12.49 -9.88 2.62
N GLY A 182 -12.15 -10.81 1.73
CA GLY A 182 -10.95 -10.74 0.89
C GLY A 182 -10.95 -9.56 -0.09
N TRP A 183 -12.07 -9.29 -0.75
CA TRP A 183 -12.24 -8.12 -1.64
C TRP A 183 -12.10 -6.80 -0.87
N ILE A 184 -12.79 -6.67 0.27
CA ILE A 184 -12.73 -5.48 1.11
C ILE A 184 -11.31 -5.29 1.66
N GLY A 185 -10.71 -6.36 2.20
CA GLY A 185 -9.34 -6.35 2.71
C GLY A 185 -8.32 -5.98 1.64
N GLY A 186 -8.44 -6.55 0.44
CA GLY A 186 -7.62 -6.24 -0.73
C GLY A 186 -7.73 -4.77 -1.17
N ALA A 187 -8.95 -4.24 -1.27
CA ALA A 187 -9.19 -2.84 -1.65
C ALA A 187 -8.65 -1.86 -0.60
N ILE A 188 -8.89 -2.14 0.68
CA ILE A 188 -8.36 -1.37 1.82
C ILE A 188 -6.83 -1.36 1.77
N LEU A 189 -6.20 -2.52 1.58
CA LEU A 189 -4.73 -2.64 1.49
C LEU A 189 -4.17 -1.87 0.29
N PHE A 190 -4.82 -1.95 -0.86
CA PHE A 190 -4.46 -1.22 -2.06
C PHE A 190 -4.53 0.29 -1.85
N ILE A 191 -5.63 0.80 -1.31
CA ILE A 191 -5.79 2.23 -0.99
C ILE A 191 -4.73 2.66 0.05
N GLY A 192 -4.45 1.83 1.05
CA GLY A 192 -3.40 2.09 2.05
C GLY A 192 -2.01 2.27 1.41
N GLY A 193 -1.69 1.42 0.44
CA GLY A 193 -0.48 1.54 -0.39
C GLY A 193 -0.42 2.83 -1.21
N ILE A 194 -1.54 3.25 -1.83
CA ILE A 194 -1.61 4.53 -2.55
C ILE A 194 -1.32 5.70 -1.61
N LEU A 195 -1.97 5.72 -0.44
CA LEU A 195 -1.81 6.79 0.54
C LEU A 195 -0.37 6.87 1.06
N MET A 196 0.29 5.73 1.27
CA MET A 196 1.73 5.65 1.60
C MET A 196 2.62 6.25 0.49
N CYS A 197 2.37 5.91 -0.78
CA CYS A 197 3.08 6.48 -1.93
C CYS A 197 2.88 8.01 -2.04
N LEU A 198 1.65 8.49 -1.82
CA LEU A 198 1.32 9.92 -1.83
C LEU A 198 1.96 10.66 -0.65
N ALA A 199 2.01 10.04 0.53
CA ALA A 199 2.68 10.60 1.69
C ALA A 199 4.18 10.79 1.43
N CYS A 200 4.84 9.86 0.73
CA CYS A 200 6.24 10.04 0.31
C CYS A 200 6.42 11.29 -0.56
N ARG A 201 5.59 11.45 -1.61
CA ARG A 201 5.66 12.62 -2.50
C ARG A 201 5.45 13.93 -1.76
N ALA A 202 4.56 13.94 -0.77
CA ALA A 202 4.32 15.10 0.08
C ALA A 202 5.46 15.37 1.08
N MET A 203 6.33 14.39 1.36
CA MET A 203 7.47 14.50 2.27
C MET A 203 8.78 14.88 1.59
N THR A 204 8.94 14.59 0.30
CA THR A 204 10.01 15.15 -0.53
C THR A 204 9.59 16.54 -1.02
N PRO A 205 10.10 17.65 -0.45
CA PRO A 205 9.96 18.94 -1.10
C PRO A 205 10.65 18.86 -2.46
N GLU A 206 9.95 19.33 -3.49
CA GLU A 206 10.42 19.41 -4.86
C GLU A 206 11.79 20.11 -4.89
N LYS A 207 12.88 19.36 -5.05
CA LYS A 207 14.24 19.93 -5.20
C LYS A 207 14.49 20.46 -6.61
N HIS A 208 13.46 20.59 -7.46
CA HIS A 208 13.54 21.22 -8.78
C HIS A 208 12.23 21.90 -9.17
N ARG A 209 11.94 23.03 -8.52
CA ARG A 209 11.24 24.14 -9.16
C ARG A 209 12.15 25.36 -9.15
N TYR A 210 13.35 25.15 -9.69
CA TYR A 210 14.28 26.20 -10.09
C TYR A 210 14.04 26.53 -11.56
N ASP A 211 12.78 26.75 -11.94
CA ASP A 211 12.43 27.36 -13.22
C ASP A 211 11.77 28.70 -12.92
N GLY A 212 12.53 29.77 -13.16
CA GLY A 212 11.99 31.14 -13.13
C GLY A 212 12.62 32.10 -12.12
N MET A 213 13.83 31.85 -11.59
CA MET A 213 14.67 33.00 -11.24
C MET A 213 15.21 33.55 -12.56
N ALA A 214 14.36 34.32 -13.25
CA ALA A 214 14.84 35.24 -14.27
C ALA A 214 15.95 36.05 -13.61
N TYR A 215 17.18 35.89 -14.11
CA TYR A 215 18.25 36.82 -13.84
C TYR A 215 17.66 38.21 -14.17
N LYS A 216 17.31 39.00 -13.17
CA LYS A 216 17.32 40.43 -13.38
C LYS A 216 18.80 40.77 -13.45
N ALA A 217 19.33 40.84 -14.67
CA ALA A 217 20.51 41.65 -14.90
C ALA A 217 20.24 43.00 -14.22
N ALA A 218 21.16 43.46 -13.39
CA ALA A 218 21.07 44.77 -12.79
C ALA A 218 20.91 45.77 -13.94
N SER A 219 19.70 46.31 -14.14
CA SER A 219 19.52 47.46 -15.01
C SER A 219 20.25 48.60 -14.33
N GLN A 220 21.48 48.87 -14.75
CA GLN A 220 22.10 50.16 -14.54
C GLN A 220 21.13 51.19 -15.10
N ASN A 221 20.52 51.96 -14.20
CA ASN A 221 20.10 53.35 -14.36
C ASN A 221 19.22 53.73 -13.17
N THR A 222 19.86 53.85 -12.00
CA THR A 222 19.35 54.72 -10.94
C THR A 222 20.33 55.87 -10.84
N MET A 223 20.06 56.91 -11.62
CA MET A 223 20.81 58.15 -11.64
C MET A 223 20.69 58.81 -10.27
N TYR A 224 21.78 58.79 -9.51
CA TYR A 224 21.92 59.48 -8.23
C TYR A 224 21.81 60.99 -8.48
N ARG A 225 20.77 61.62 -7.93
CA ARG A 225 20.56 63.07 -7.97
C ARG A 225 21.44 63.70 -6.88
N PRO A 226 22.45 64.52 -7.19
CA PRO A 226 23.23 65.19 -6.15
C PRO A 226 22.40 66.35 -5.57
N ASP A 227 22.12 66.29 -4.27
CA ASP A 227 21.61 67.41 -3.49
C ASP A 227 22.70 68.47 -3.36
N THR A 228 22.49 69.62 -4.00
CA THR A 228 23.30 70.83 -3.79
C THR A 228 22.94 71.44 -2.44
N ARG A 229 23.71 71.13 -1.40
CA ARG A 229 23.68 71.88 -0.13
C ARG A 229 24.99 72.64 0.06
N SER A 230 24.84 73.96 0.13
CA SER A 230 25.87 74.99 0.29
C SER A 230 26.69 74.82 1.58
N ARG A 231 28.02 74.89 1.45
CA ARG A 231 29.00 74.98 2.56
C ARG A 231 28.94 76.37 3.22
N PRO A 232 29.02 76.47 4.56
CA PRO A 232 29.51 77.66 5.21
C PRO A 232 31.03 77.58 5.43
N VAL A 233 31.67 78.73 5.24
CA VAL A 233 33.09 79.03 5.45
C VAL A 233 33.36 79.23 6.94
N TYR A 234 34.45 78.66 7.48
CA TYR A 234 35.07 79.11 8.73
C TYR A 234 36.58 78.86 8.72
N ASN A 235 37.34 79.86 9.18
CA ASN A 235 38.74 80.14 8.90
C ASN A 235 39.77 79.40 9.78
N ASP A 236 40.99 79.37 9.21
CA ASP A 236 42.32 79.13 9.79
C ASP A 236 42.50 79.47 11.28
N SER A 237 43.18 78.58 12.01
CA SER A 237 44.16 78.92 13.06
C SER A 237 44.87 77.67 13.62
N TYR A 238 46.20 77.76 13.68
CA TYR A 238 47.19 76.92 14.36
C TYR A 238 47.96 75.85 13.57
N LYS A 239 49.28 76.04 13.64
CA LYS A 239 50.41 75.47 12.91
C LYS A 239 51.37 74.89 13.95
N ALA A 240 51.88 73.67 13.75
CA ALA A 240 53.18 73.14 14.25
C ALA A 240 53.28 71.67 13.77
N GLN A 241 54.12 71.28 12.80
CA GLN A 241 55.58 71.05 12.80
C GLN A 241 56.11 70.03 13.84
N SER A 242 56.66 68.93 13.30
CA SER A 242 57.83 68.15 13.76
C SER A 242 57.72 67.26 15.00
N MET A 243 58.02 65.96 14.84
CA MET A 243 59.22 65.30 15.41
C MET A 243 59.18 63.78 15.13
N ASP A 244 60.33 63.28 14.68
CA ASP A 244 60.73 61.88 14.54
C ASP A 244 60.84 61.15 15.90
N GLU A 245 60.92 59.81 15.78
CA GLU A 245 61.65 58.89 16.69
C GLU A 245 60.96 58.37 17.97
N ARG A 246 60.47 57.12 17.91
CA ARG A 246 60.97 56.03 18.79
C ARG A 246 60.45 54.64 18.43
N GLN A 247 61.39 53.81 17.98
CA GLN A 247 61.40 52.36 18.10
C GLN A 247 61.02 51.89 19.51
N THR A 248 60.13 50.90 19.61
CA THR A 248 60.24 49.84 20.63
C THR A 248 59.79 48.51 20.05
N ASN A 249 60.76 47.60 19.95
CA ASN A 249 60.58 46.18 19.65
C ASN A 249 59.86 45.48 20.81
N GLN A 250 58.85 44.66 20.55
CA GLN A 250 58.64 43.39 21.25
C GLN A 250 57.97 42.37 20.30
N ARG A 251 58.61 41.19 20.19
CA ARG A 251 58.21 40.02 19.40
C ARG A 251 58.17 38.81 20.34
N PHE A 252 57.34 37.83 19.97
CA PHE A 252 57.20 36.44 20.50
C PHE A 252 56.25 36.30 21.72
N ASP A 253 55.35 35.32 21.84
CA ASP A 253 55.26 33.94 21.31
C ASP A 253 53.79 33.48 21.11
N TYR A 254 53.58 32.47 20.26
CA TYR A 254 52.32 31.72 20.14
C TYR A 254 52.45 30.37 20.86
N VAL A 255 51.40 30.02 21.61
CA VAL A 255 51.13 28.69 22.21
C VAL A 255 50.51 27.76 21.17
#